data_AF-A0A0N4XIH0-F1
#
_entry.id   AF-A0A0N4XIH0-F1
#
_cell.length_a   1.000
_cell.length_b   1.000
_cell.length_c   1.000
_cell.angle_alpha   90.00
_cell.angle_beta   90.00
_cell.angle_gamma   90.00
#
_symmetry.space_group_name_H-M   'P 1'
#
loop_
_entity.id
_entity.type
_entity.pdbx_description
1 polymer ?
#
loop_
_entity_poly.entity_id
_entity_poly.type
_entity_poly.pdbx_seq_one_letter_code
_entity_poly.pdbx_strand_id
1 'polypeptide(L)'
;MTMSALSSMVYMVYAGVRPTVVSCGPVHFNNSHEACERLSELMATTSCTPELEYQFKSVNVEILLVALIGVGVFSAANAFAMTFVQFTILRGITGFFTGCLTSVQGVFLVENIPKRHRMWINTIVTWSPNFIVYPAVAYVCRDWRALALFSTFAAFVSVVNLLFLHESPRWLIHHGRIEEARRIMSDIRRKNGKTCEKEATEIEQMLLREQEVQFTLFNLFSIDFNRYIDIQQTILKLDHISP
;
A
#
# COMPACT_ATOMS: atom_id res chain seq x y z
N MET A 1 4.20 -1.82 19.84
CA MET A 1 3.51 -2.12 18.57
C MET A 1 3.07 -0.85 17.83
N THR A 2 2.52 0.16 18.49
CA THR A 2 2.30 1.48 17.85
C THR A 2 3.59 2.11 17.32
N MET A 3 4.72 1.94 18.03
CA MET A 3 6.06 2.36 17.57
C MET A 3 6.52 1.64 16.31
N SER A 4 6.27 0.33 16.20
CA SER A 4 6.64 -0.41 14.99
C SER A 4 5.79 0.03 13.81
N ALA A 5 4.49 0.28 14.00
CA ALA A 5 3.62 0.86 12.97
C ALA A 5 4.12 2.23 12.51
N LEU A 6 4.48 3.10 13.45
CA LEU A 6 5.05 4.42 13.14
C LEU A 6 6.34 4.30 12.32
N SER A 7 7.29 3.47 12.76
CA SER A 7 8.56 3.25 12.06
C SER A 7 8.37 2.74 10.64
N SER A 8 7.49 1.75 10.44
CA SER A 8 7.16 1.24 9.10
C SER A 8 6.53 2.31 8.22
N MET A 9 5.66 3.16 8.75
CA MET A 9 5.04 4.25 7.98
C MET A 9 6.04 5.32 7.59
N VAL A 10 6.88 5.75 8.54
CA VAL A 10 7.97 6.71 8.27
C VAL A 10 8.90 6.13 7.20
N TYR A 11 9.28 4.85 7.32
CA TYR A 11 10.07 4.19 6.28
C TYR A 11 9.37 4.25 4.92
N MET A 12 8.08 3.96 4.83
CA MET A 12 7.37 3.98 3.54
C MET A 12 7.18 5.39 2.95
N VAL A 13 6.94 6.40 3.78
CA VAL A 13 6.82 7.80 3.33
C VAL A 13 8.14 8.35 2.80
N TYR A 14 9.27 7.98 3.43
CA TYR A 14 10.56 8.59 3.17
C TYR A 14 11.55 7.71 2.37
N ALA A 15 11.38 6.39 2.34
CA ALA A 15 12.26 5.45 1.63
C ALA A 15 11.70 4.98 0.28
N GLY A 16 10.74 5.71 -0.30
CA GLY A 16 9.98 5.36 -1.51
C GLY A 16 10.73 4.49 -2.52
N VAL A 17 10.29 3.24 -2.68
CA VAL A 17 10.96 2.25 -3.53
C VAL A 17 10.64 2.49 -5.00
N ARG A 18 11.70 2.42 -5.84
CA ARG A 18 11.61 2.49 -7.30
C ARG A 18 10.75 1.35 -7.88
N PRO A 19 9.93 1.59 -8.92
CA PRO A 19 9.44 0.50 -9.75
C PRO A 19 10.62 -0.15 -10.48
N THR A 20 10.67 -1.49 -10.52
CA THR A 20 11.73 -2.22 -11.23
C THR A 20 11.19 -2.80 -12.52
N VAL A 21 11.87 -2.51 -13.63
CA VAL A 21 11.61 -3.15 -14.94
C VAL A 21 12.09 -4.60 -14.86
N VAL A 22 11.17 -5.55 -15.06
CA VAL A 22 11.44 -6.98 -14.95
C VAL A 22 11.73 -7.60 -16.33
N SER A 23 11.07 -7.10 -17.37
CA SER A 23 11.22 -7.62 -18.73
C SER A 23 10.85 -6.57 -19.79
N CYS A 24 11.35 -6.76 -21.00
CA CYS A 24 10.80 -6.14 -22.21
C CYS A 24 10.71 -7.22 -23.30
N GLY A 25 9.51 -7.69 -23.59
CA GLY A 25 9.31 -8.84 -24.48
C GLY A 25 9.97 -10.12 -23.93
N PRO A 26 10.75 -10.88 -24.73
CA PRO A 26 11.39 -12.14 -24.28
C PRO A 26 12.65 -11.93 -23.43
N VAL A 27 13.09 -10.68 -23.21
CA VAL A 27 14.34 -10.37 -22.49
C VAL A 27 14.02 -10.01 -21.04
N HIS A 28 14.57 -10.78 -20.10
CA HIS A 28 14.49 -10.52 -18.66
C HIS A 28 15.74 -9.80 -18.17
N PHE A 29 15.55 -8.78 -17.32
CA PHE A 29 16.67 -8.03 -16.72
C PHE A 29 16.97 -8.54 -15.31
N ASN A 30 18.24 -8.83 -15.04
CA ASN A 30 18.66 -9.32 -13.72
C ASN A 30 19.06 -8.17 -12.77
N ASN A 31 19.49 -7.03 -13.33
CA ASN A 31 19.93 -5.86 -12.58
C ASN A 31 19.26 -4.56 -13.06
N SER A 32 18.95 -3.66 -12.13
CA SER A 32 18.28 -2.37 -12.42
C SER A 32 19.13 -1.43 -13.29
N HIS A 33 20.46 -1.58 -13.25
CA HIS A 33 21.38 -0.77 -14.03
C HIS A 33 21.42 -1.22 -15.50
N GLU A 34 21.40 -2.54 -15.73
CA GLU A 34 21.36 -3.13 -17.06
C GLU A 34 20.02 -2.86 -17.75
N ALA A 35 18.91 -2.90 -16.99
CA ALA A 35 17.61 -2.48 -17.47
C ALA A 35 17.67 -1.03 -17.99
N CYS A 36 18.21 -0.09 -17.21
CA CYS A 36 18.24 1.34 -17.59
C CYS A 36 19.03 1.61 -18.88
N GLU A 37 20.07 0.81 -19.18
CA GLU A 37 20.92 0.99 -20.37
C GLU A 37 20.31 0.30 -21.60
N ARG A 38 19.91 -0.99 -21.47
CA ARG A 38 19.42 -1.81 -22.58
C ARG A 38 17.97 -1.57 -22.98
N LEU A 39 17.14 -1.00 -22.09
CA LEU A 39 15.73 -0.75 -22.42
C LEU A 39 15.58 0.20 -23.60
N SER A 40 16.46 1.20 -23.69
CA SER A 40 16.41 2.20 -24.76
C SER A 40 16.76 1.62 -26.14
N GLU A 41 17.68 0.67 -26.19
CA GLU A 41 18.03 -0.06 -27.42
C GLU A 41 16.88 -0.99 -27.85
N LEU A 42 16.27 -1.69 -26.88
CA LEU A 42 15.20 -2.65 -27.13
C LEU A 42 13.91 -1.97 -27.59
N MET A 43 13.58 -0.79 -27.07
CA MET A 43 12.42 -0.01 -27.54
C MET A 43 12.65 0.67 -28.89
N ALA A 44 13.91 0.98 -29.25
CA ALA A 44 14.24 1.54 -30.56
C ALA A 44 14.21 0.49 -31.68
N THR A 45 14.51 -0.77 -31.35
CA THR A 45 14.58 -1.88 -32.31
C THR A 45 13.31 -2.72 -32.36
N THR A 46 12.56 -2.80 -31.26
CA THR A 46 11.37 -3.65 -31.13
C THR A 46 10.25 -2.84 -30.46
N SER A 47 8.99 -3.00 -30.90
CA SER A 47 7.81 -2.51 -30.15
C SER A 47 7.59 -3.35 -28.88
N CYS A 48 8.59 -3.43 -28.00
CA CYS A 48 8.49 -4.16 -26.73
C CYS A 48 7.87 -3.27 -25.66
N THR A 49 7.00 -3.85 -24.87
CA THR A 49 6.31 -3.17 -23.78
C THR A 49 6.99 -3.54 -22.47
N PRO A 50 7.66 -2.61 -21.78
CA PRO A 50 8.33 -2.92 -20.53
C PRO A 50 7.32 -3.36 -19.46
N GLU A 51 7.57 -4.50 -18.83
CA GLU A 51 6.76 -5.03 -17.74
C GLU A 51 7.39 -4.57 -16.41
N LEU A 52 6.69 -3.70 -15.69
CA LEU A 52 7.11 -3.21 -14.37
C LEU A 52 6.48 -4.05 -13.25
N GLU A 53 7.30 -4.47 -12.30
CA GLU A 53 6.81 -4.99 -11.02
C GLU A 53 6.58 -3.81 -10.06
N TYR A 54 5.34 -3.36 -9.98
CA TYR A 54 4.90 -2.34 -9.01
C TYR A 54 4.66 -2.98 -7.64
N GLN A 55 5.11 -2.31 -6.57
CA GLN A 55 5.04 -2.86 -5.21
C GLN A 55 3.83 -2.39 -4.37
N PHE A 56 3.02 -1.43 -4.85
CA PHE A 56 1.98 -0.79 -4.04
C PHE A 56 0.57 -1.35 -4.32
N LYS A 57 0.18 -2.42 -3.61
CA LYS A 57 -1.20 -2.94 -3.56
C LYS A 57 -1.99 -2.18 -2.48
N SER A 58 -2.97 -1.35 -2.85
CA SER A 58 -3.52 -0.31 -1.95
C SER A 58 -4.68 -0.71 -1.01
N VAL A 59 -5.13 -1.97 -0.98
CA VAL A 59 -6.24 -2.38 -0.09
C VAL A 59 -5.83 -2.34 1.39
N ASN A 60 -4.54 -2.50 1.67
CA ASN A 60 -4.02 -2.58 3.03
C ASN A 60 -4.09 -1.23 3.79
N VAL A 61 -4.15 -0.09 3.10
CA VAL A 61 -4.08 1.24 3.71
C VAL A 61 -5.35 1.59 4.50
N GLU A 62 -6.53 1.30 3.95
CA GLU A 62 -7.81 1.61 4.62
C GLU A 62 -7.98 0.80 5.91
N ILE A 63 -7.67 -0.50 5.87
CA ILE A 63 -7.74 -1.38 7.04
C ILE A 63 -6.74 -0.93 8.10
N LEU A 64 -5.53 -0.51 7.67
CA LEU A 64 -4.50 0.02 8.56
C LEU A 64 -4.94 1.30 9.26
N LEU A 65 -5.64 2.19 8.55
CA LEU A 65 -6.18 3.43 9.09
C LEU A 65 -7.27 3.17 10.14
N VAL A 66 -8.23 2.28 9.84
CA VAL A 66 -9.26 1.87 10.80
C VAL A 66 -8.62 1.24 12.03
N ALA A 67 -7.64 0.37 11.86
CA ALA A 67 -6.95 -0.29 12.96
C ALA A 67 -6.18 0.73 13.84
N LEU A 68 -5.47 1.70 13.24
CA LEU A 68 -4.75 2.73 13.98
C LEU A 68 -5.67 3.65 14.78
N ILE A 69 -6.76 4.11 14.17
CA ILE A 69 -7.75 4.94 14.85
C ILE A 69 -8.35 4.15 16.02
N GLY A 70 -8.71 2.88 15.80
CA GLY A 70 -9.18 1.99 16.85
C GLY A 70 -8.19 1.88 18.01
N VAL A 71 -6.92 1.55 17.72
CA VAL A 71 -5.88 1.48 18.75
C VAL A 71 -5.73 2.81 19.50
N GLY A 72 -5.73 3.95 18.80
CA GLY A 72 -5.60 5.27 19.40
C GLY A 72 -6.73 5.62 20.37
N VAL A 73 -7.98 5.44 19.92
CA VAL A 73 -9.20 5.74 20.70
C VAL A 73 -9.30 4.82 21.91
N PHE A 74 -9.17 3.51 21.72
CA PHE A 74 -9.30 2.55 22.83
C PHE A 74 -8.10 2.57 23.78
N SER A 75 -6.89 2.91 23.32
CA SER A 75 -5.74 3.17 24.21
C SER A 75 -5.93 4.43 25.05
N ALA A 76 -6.54 5.48 24.49
CA ALA A 76 -6.87 6.69 25.25
C ALA A 76 -7.92 6.37 26.31
N ALA A 77 -8.99 5.64 25.94
CA ALA A 77 -10.01 5.18 26.87
C ALA A 77 -9.44 4.33 28.02
N ASN A 78 -8.45 3.46 27.74
CA ASN A 78 -7.75 2.68 28.76
C ASN A 78 -7.07 3.58 29.82
N ALA A 79 -6.52 4.74 29.42
CA ALA A 79 -5.89 5.68 30.34
C ALA A 79 -6.88 6.35 31.30
N PHE A 80 -8.19 6.27 31.04
CA PHE A 80 -9.24 6.80 31.91
C PHE A 80 -10.00 5.70 32.68
N ALA A 81 -9.64 4.43 32.49
CA ALA A 81 -10.29 3.33 33.19
C ALA A 81 -10.10 3.45 34.72
N MET A 82 -11.21 3.35 35.46
CA MET A 82 -11.23 3.45 36.92
C MET A 82 -11.49 2.10 37.59
N THR A 83 -12.05 1.13 36.85
CA THR A 83 -12.34 -0.22 37.35
C THR A 83 -11.54 -1.27 36.57
N PHE A 84 -11.22 -2.38 37.23
CA PHE A 84 -10.48 -3.49 36.63
C PHE A 84 -11.23 -4.14 35.47
N VAL A 85 -12.56 -4.28 35.58
CA VAL A 85 -13.40 -4.86 34.53
C VAL A 85 -13.41 -3.97 33.28
N GLN A 86 -13.61 -2.66 33.46
CA GLN A 86 -13.55 -1.69 32.37
C GLN A 86 -12.17 -1.70 31.69
N PHE A 87 -11.09 -1.72 32.48
CA PHE A 87 -9.73 -1.83 31.95
C PHE A 87 -9.56 -3.10 31.11
N THR A 88 -10.02 -4.25 31.61
CA THR A 88 -9.88 -5.55 30.92
C THR A 88 -10.62 -5.58 29.59
N ILE A 89 -11.85 -5.07 29.55
CA ILE A 89 -12.65 -4.99 28.32
C ILE A 89 -11.98 -4.08 27.29
N LEU A 90 -11.59 -2.87 27.69
CA LEU A 90 -10.91 -1.91 26.82
C LEU A 90 -9.56 -2.45 26.31
N ARG A 91 -8.84 -3.19 27.15
CA ARG A 91 -7.58 -3.86 26.80
C ARG A 91 -7.81 -4.95 25.76
N GLY A 92 -8.88 -5.75 25.91
CA GLY A 92 -9.28 -6.77 24.94
C GLY A 92 -9.59 -6.18 23.57
N ILE A 93 -10.38 -5.10 23.53
CA ILE A 93 -10.71 -4.39 22.29
C ILE A 93 -9.46 -3.80 21.65
N THR A 94 -8.60 -3.15 22.43
CA THR A 94 -7.31 -2.63 21.94
C THR A 94 -6.43 -3.75 21.37
N GLY A 95 -6.44 -4.92 22.02
CA GLY A 95 -5.74 -6.12 21.55
C GLY A 95 -6.24 -6.61 20.21
N PHE A 96 -7.55 -6.62 19.97
CA PHE A 96 -8.15 -6.96 18.67
C PHE A 96 -7.63 -6.05 17.56
N PHE A 97 -7.74 -4.72 17.73
CA PHE A 97 -7.22 -3.76 16.75
C PHE A 97 -5.70 -3.85 16.56
N THR A 98 -4.95 -4.14 17.63
CA THR A 98 -3.50 -4.37 17.55
C THR A 98 -3.17 -5.63 16.73
N GLY A 99 -3.97 -6.68 16.85
CA GLY A 99 -3.86 -7.90 16.05
C GLY A 99 -4.09 -7.61 14.56
N CYS A 100 -5.18 -6.89 14.23
CA CYS A 100 -5.46 -6.44 12.87
C CYS A 100 -4.35 -5.55 12.31
N LEU A 101 -3.82 -4.63 13.12
CA LEU A 101 -2.70 -3.77 12.74
C LEU A 101 -1.47 -4.60 12.38
N THR A 102 -1.13 -5.59 13.19
CA THR A 102 0.09 -6.39 13.02
C THR A 102 0.01 -7.28 11.77
N SER A 103 -1.15 -7.88 11.48
CA SER A 103 -1.31 -8.73 10.29
C SER A 103 -1.22 -7.92 9.01
N VAL A 104 -1.91 -6.79 8.93
CA VAL A 104 -1.91 -5.92 7.74
C VAL A 104 -0.56 -5.25 7.55
N GLN A 105 0.05 -4.74 8.63
CA GLN A 105 1.36 -4.09 8.58
C GLN A 105 2.45 -5.03 8.06
N GLY A 106 2.47 -6.29 8.49
CA GLY A 106 3.46 -7.27 8.05
C GLY A 106 3.37 -7.53 6.53
N VAL A 107 2.14 -7.71 6.04
CA VAL A 107 1.88 -7.88 4.60
C VAL A 107 2.27 -6.63 3.83
N PHE A 108 1.79 -5.47 4.28
CA PHE A 108 2.08 -4.18 3.66
C PHE A 108 3.58 -3.95 3.55
N LEU A 109 4.35 -4.22 4.60
CA LEU A 109 5.80 -4.02 4.57
C LEU A 109 6.49 -4.96 3.57
N VAL A 110 6.13 -6.24 3.55
CA VAL A 110 6.73 -7.23 2.64
C VAL A 110 6.40 -6.95 1.18
N GLU A 111 5.19 -6.47 0.90
CA GLU A 111 4.76 -6.04 -0.43
C GLU A 111 5.60 -4.88 -0.94
N ASN A 112 5.96 -3.94 -0.06
CA ASN A 112 6.67 -2.72 -0.39
C ASN A 112 8.22 -2.83 -0.35
N ILE A 113 8.79 -3.89 0.22
CA ILE A 113 10.26 -4.08 0.27
C ILE A 113 10.73 -4.95 -0.92
N PRO A 114 11.85 -4.60 -1.58
CA PRO A 114 12.43 -5.41 -2.65
C PRO A 114 12.92 -6.78 -2.16
N LYS A 115 12.65 -7.84 -2.95
CA LYS A 115 12.89 -9.28 -2.66
C LYS A 115 14.25 -9.55 -1.98
N ARG A 116 15.32 -8.94 -2.49
CA ARG A 116 16.71 -9.16 -2.03
C ARG A 116 16.99 -8.72 -0.58
N HIS A 117 16.27 -7.73 -0.06
CA HIS A 117 16.54 -7.14 1.25
C HIS A 117 15.35 -7.20 2.22
N ARG A 118 14.29 -7.97 1.88
CA ARG A 118 13.05 -8.08 2.66
C ARG A 118 13.27 -8.38 4.13
N MET A 119 14.11 -9.37 4.43
CA MET A 119 14.25 -9.87 5.79
C MET A 119 14.98 -8.88 6.72
N TRP A 120 16.15 -8.38 6.30
CA TRP A 120 16.94 -7.46 7.13
C TRP A 120 16.26 -6.10 7.32
N ILE A 121 15.67 -5.54 6.26
CA ILE A 121 14.93 -4.27 6.34
C ILE A 121 13.72 -4.42 7.26
N ASN A 122 12.94 -5.50 7.14
CA ASN A 122 11.81 -5.73 8.03
C ASN A 122 12.24 -5.83 9.50
N THR A 123 13.30 -6.58 9.80
CA THR A 123 13.78 -6.74 11.19
C THR A 123 14.23 -5.40 11.79
N ILE A 124 14.97 -4.59 11.04
CA ILE A 124 15.48 -3.30 11.52
C ILE A 124 14.37 -2.25 11.61
N VAL A 125 13.45 -2.19 10.67
CA VAL A 125 12.39 -1.18 10.67
C VAL A 125 11.31 -1.51 11.70
N THR A 126 10.91 -2.77 11.80
CA THR A 126 9.71 -3.17 12.53
C THR A 126 10.01 -3.63 13.96
N TRP A 127 11.07 -4.40 14.19
CA TRP A 127 11.21 -5.13 15.46
C TRP A 127 12.38 -4.65 16.32
N SER A 128 13.61 -4.71 15.82
CA SER A 128 14.83 -4.56 16.63
C SER A 128 14.92 -3.25 17.44
N PRO A 129 14.77 -2.04 16.85
CA PRO A 129 14.87 -0.80 17.62
C PRO A 129 13.64 -0.58 18.51
N ASN A 130 12.46 -0.99 18.06
CA ASN A 130 11.20 -0.74 18.79
C ASN A 130 11.14 -1.51 20.12
N PHE A 131 11.75 -2.69 20.20
CA PHE A 131 11.84 -3.45 21.45
C PHE A 131 12.74 -2.81 22.50
N ILE A 132 13.68 -1.95 22.11
CA ILE A 132 14.57 -1.25 23.04
C ILE A 132 13.96 0.10 23.42
N VAL A 133 13.45 0.84 22.44
CA VAL A 133 12.88 2.18 22.63
C VAL A 133 11.62 2.13 23.51
N TYR A 134 10.72 1.17 23.29
CA TYR A 134 9.46 1.11 24.03
C TYR A 134 9.62 0.91 25.56
N PRO A 135 10.43 -0.05 26.06
CA PRO A 135 10.67 -0.18 27.50
C PRO A 135 11.47 0.99 28.06
N ALA A 136 12.37 1.62 27.29
CA ALA A 136 13.04 2.85 27.73
C ALA A 136 12.03 3.98 27.97
N VAL A 137 11.05 4.16 27.08
CA VAL A 137 9.94 5.11 27.29
C VAL A 137 9.11 4.72 28.51
N ALA A 138 8.80 3.42 28.68
CA ALA A 138 8.07 2.95 29.85
C ALA A 138 8.80 3.24 31.18
N TYR A 139 10.13 3.12 31.19
CA TYR A 139 10.96 3.44 32.35
C TYR A 139 10.92 4.93 32.70
N VAL A 140 10.87 5.81 31.69
CA VAL A 140 10.75 7.27 31.89
C VAL A 140 9.35 7.66 32.35
N CYS A 141 8.30 7.09 31.76
CA CYS A 141 6.92 7.44 32.08
C CYS A 141 6.52 7.06 33.52
N ARG A 142 7.06 5.96 34.07
CA ARG A 142 6.82 5.41 35.43
C ARG A 142 5.36 5.06 35.78
N ASP A 143 4.38 5.64 35.11
CA ASP A 143 2.96 5.38 35.21
C ASP A 143 2.45 4.69 33.93
N TRP A 144 1.63 3.66 34.13
CA TRP A 144 0.99 2.92 33.04
C TRP A 144 -0.03 3.78 32.28
N ARG A 145 -0.66 4.76 32.94
CA ARG A 145 -1.60 5.70 32.30
C ARG A 145 -0.86 6.65 31.36
N ALA A 146 0.29 7.15 31.79
CA ALA A 146 1.18 7.95 30.94
C ALA A 146 1.68 7.15 29.73
N LEU A 147 2.00 5.87 29.91
CA LEU A 147 2.39 4.98 28.81
C LEU A 147 1.24 4.72 27.81
N ALA A 148 0.00 4.62 28.30
CA ALA A 148 -1.19 4.50 27.46
C ALA A 148 -1.43 5.77 26.62
N LEU A 149 -1.25 6.95 27.22
CA LEU A 149 -1.32 8.24 26.52
C LEU A 149 -0.20 8.40 25.48
N PHE A 150 1.03 7.99 25.80
CA PHE A 150 2.14 7.95 24.85
C PHE A 150 1.80 7.04 23.65
N SER A 151 1.16 5.90 23.89
CA SER A 151 0.74 4.98 22.83
C SER A 151 -0.33 5.60 21.93
N THR A 152 -1.26 6.37 22.50
CA THR A 152 -2.24 7.16 21.73
C THR A 152 -1.55 8.24 20.91
N PHE A 153 -0.60 8.97 21.48
CA PHE A 153 0.18 9.97 20.75
C PHE A 153 0.92 9.36 19.56
N ALA A 154 1.58 8.22 19.78
CA ALA A 154 2.24 7.46 18.72
C ALA A 154 1.29 7.05 17.59
N ALA A 155 0.09 6.55 17.95
CA ALA A 155 -0.93 6.18 16.98
C ALA A 155 -1.41 7.40 16.17
N PHE A 156 -1.58 8.55 16.82
CA PHE A 156 -1.94 9.81 16.15
C PHE A 156 -0.86 10.25 15.14
N VAL A 157 0.41 10.22 15.55
CA VAL A 157 1.52 10.55 14.64
C VAL A 157 1.57 9.58 13.46
N SER A 158 1.29 8.30 13.68
CA SER A 158 1.18 7.30 12.60
C SER A 158 0.05 7.63 11.61
N VAL A 159 -1.14 8.02 12.11
CA VAL A 159 -2.26 8.46 11.26
C VAL A 159 -1.88 9.71 10.45
N VAL A 160 -1.21 10.68 11.07
CA VAL A 160 -0.74 11.87 10.36
C VAL A 160 0.29 11.51 9.28
N ASN A 161 1.22 10.58 9.55
CA ASN A 161 2.17 10.09 8.54
C ASN A 161 1.46 9.38 7.38
N LEU A 162 0.37 8.67 7.66
CA LEU A 162 -0.48 8.06 6.64
C LEU A 162 -1.13 9.09 5.71
N LEU A 163 -1.47 10.28 6.21
CA LEU A 163 -1.97 11.36 5.35
C LEU A 163 -0.89 11.90 4.39
N PHE A 164 0.38 11.78 4.75
CA PHE A 164 1.51 12.09 3.87
C PHE A 164 1.93 10.91 2.99
N LEU A 165 1.40 9.72 3.23
CA LEU A 165 1.61 8.57 2.38
C LEU A 165 0.78 8.76 1.12
N HIS A 166 1.47 8.96 -0.01
CA HIS A 166 0.81 9.04 -1.29
C HIS A 166 0.12 7.71 -1.58
N GLU A 167 -1.14 7.77 -2.00
CA GLU A 167 -1.87 6.59 -2.44
C GLU A 167 -1.19 5.90 -3.61
N SER A 168 -1.48 4.61 -3.80
CA SER A 168 -0.81 3.87 -4.86
C SER A 168 -1.16 4.47 -6.24
N PRO A 169 -0.16 4.62 -7.15
CA PRO A 169 -0.41 5.12 -8.49
C PRO A 169 -1.50 4.33 -9.23
N ARG A 170 -1.59 3.01 -8.97
CA ARG A 170 -2.63 2.15 -9.53
C ARG A 170 -4.04 2.48 -9.06
N TRP A 171 -4.22 2.73 -7.77
CA TRP A 171 -5.55 3.11 -7.26
C TRP A 171 -6.02 4.41 -7.88
N LEU A 172 -5.10 5.38 -8.01
CA LEU A 172 -5.36 6.65 -8.67
C LEU A 172 -5.73 6.46 -10.14
N ILE A 173 -5.07 5.56 -10.87
CA ILE A 173 -5.43 5.20 -12.25
C ILE A 173 -6.82 4.56 -12.29
N HIS A 174 -7.10 3.61 -11.41
CA HIS A 174 -8.41 2.96 -11.29
C HIS A 174 -9.55 3.94 -10.98
N HIS A 175 -9.27 5.02 -10.25
CA HIS A 175 -10.24 6.06 -9.91
C HIS A 175 -10.21 7.25 -10.89
N GLY A 176 -9.52 7.12 -12.03
CA GLY A 176 -9.44 8.17 -13.06
C GLY A 176 -8.60 9.40 -12.69
N ARG A 177 -7.89 9.37 -11.56
CA ARG A 177 -6.99 10.43 -11.05
C ARG A 177 -5.59 10.33 -11.65
N ILE A 178 -5.50 10.32 -12.99
CA ILE A 178 -4.26 10.10 -13.75
C ILE A 178 -3.22 11.19 -13.51
N GLU A 179 -3.65 12.45 -13.40
CA GLU A 179 -2.74 13.58 -13.18
C GLU A 179 -2.02 13.49 -11.83
N GLU A 180 -2.68 12.92 -10.84
CA GLU A 180 -2.15 12.77 -9.49
C GLU A 180 -1.19 11.58 -9.40
N ALA A 181 -1.49 10.49 -10.09
CA ALA A 181 -0.56 9.39 -10.31
C ALA A 181 0.73 9.87 -11.00
N ARG A 182 0.61 10.74 -12.02
CA ARG A 182 1.77 11.36 -12.70
C ARG A 182 2.61 12.20 -11.74
N ARG A 183 1.96 13.05 -10.93
CA ARG A 183 2.66 13.87 -9.92
C ARG A 183 3.41 13.01 -8.91
N ILE A 184 2.77 11.98 -8.36
CA ILE A 184 3.39 11.09 -7.35
C ILE A 184 4.61 10.39 -7.93
N MET A 185 4.52 9.85 -9.14
CA MET A 185 5.65 9.21 -9.79
C MET A 185 6.78 10.20 -10.11
N SER A 186 6.45 11.43 -10.49
CA SER A 186 7.46 12.50 -10.70
C SER A 186 8.14 12.92 -9.39
N ASP A 187 7.43 12.94 -8.27
CA ASP A 187 7.95 13.31 -6.95
C ASP A 187 8.87 12.21 -6.39
N ILE A 188 8.48 10.94 -6.57
CA ILE A 188 9.33 9.77 -6.26
C ILE A 188 10.62 9.83 -7.08
N ARG A 189 10.54 10.21 -8.36
CA ARG A 189 11.72 10.41 -9.21
C ARG A 189 12.61 11.56 -8.71
N ARG A 190 12.02 12.70 -8.35
CA ARG A 190 12.77 13.88 -7.85
C ARG A 190 13.53 13.56 -6.56
N LYS A 191 12.89 12.86 -5.60
CA LYS A 191 13.52 12.46 -4.33
C LYS A 191 14.66 11.45 -4.52
N ASN A 192 14.59 10.61 -5.56
CA ASN A 192 15.60 9.59 -5.86
C ASN A 192 16.80 10.10 -6.70
N GLY A 193 16.84 11.39 -7.05
CA GLY A 193 18.03 12.04 -7.64
C GLY A 193 18.41 11.54 -9.04
N LYS A 194 17.56 10.73 -9.71
CA LYS A 194 17.82 10.25 -11.06
C LYS A 194 16.93 10.97 -12.08
N THR A 195 17.59 11.74 -12.93
CA THR A 195 16.99 12.61 -13.96
C THR A 195 16.99 11.93 -15.33
N CYS A 196 16.74 10.61 -15.42
CA CYS A 196 16.58 10.00 -16.74
C CYS A 196 15.26 10.48 -17.34
N GLU A 197 15.33 11.40 -18.31
CA GLU A 197 14.18 11.92 -19.04
C GLU A 197 13.38 10.80 -19.73
N LYS A 198 14.09 9.75 -20.17
CA LYS A 198 13.53 8.55 -20.81
C LYS A 198 12.60 7.72 -19.92
N GLU A 199 12.89 7.61 -18.62
CA GLU A 199 12.01 6.91 -17.67
C GLU A 199 10.66 7.64 -17.45
N ALA A 200 10.60 8.97 -17.63
CA ALA A 200 9.31 9.69 -17.53
C ALA A 200 8.37 9.34 -18.68
N THR A 201 8.90 9.24 -19.91
CA THR A 201 8.10 8.93 -21.09
C THR A 201 7.53 7.52 -21.02
N GLU A 202 8.29 6.57 -20.48
CA GLU A 202 7.85 5.19 -20.26
C GLU A 202 6.75 5.08 -19.20
N ILE A 203 6.91 5.80 -18.09
CA ILE A 203 5.90 5.89 -17.04
C ILE A 203 4.59 6.43 -17.62
N GLU A 204 4.67 7.48 -18.45
CA GLU A 204 3.51 8.08 -19.10
C GLU A 204 2.82 7.12 -20.09
N GLN A 205 3.59 6.37 -20.88
CA GLN A 205 3.05 5.34 -21.77
C GLN A 205 2.37 4.20 -21.00
N MET A 206 2.88 3.83 -19.83
CA MET A 206 2.24 2.81 -18.99
C MET A 206 0.96 3.30 -18.34
N LEU A 207 0.92 4.56 -17.87
CA LEU A 207 -0.30 5.17 -17.35
C LEU A 207 -1.43 5.11 -18.38
N LEU A 208 -1.13 5.48 -19.63
CA LEU A 208 -2.09 5.47 -20.74
C LEU A 208 -2.59 4.05 -21.05
N ARG A 209 -1.70 3.05 -21.02
CA ARG A 209 -2.07 1.66 -21.33
C ARG A 209 -2.83 0.97 -20.20
N GLU A 210 -2.47 1.17 -18.92
CA GLU A 210 -3.29 0.66 -17.80
C GLU A 210 -4.70 1.28 -17.85
N GLN A 211 -4.82 2.55 -18.25
CA GLN A 211 -6.11 3.21 -18.47
C GLN A 211 -6.91 2.57 -19.63
N GLU A 212 -6.28 2.24 -20.75
CA GLU A 212 -6.92 1.52 -21.87
C GLU A 212 -7.36 0.09 -21.49
N VAL A 213 -6.53 -0.66 -20.77
CA VAL A 213 -6.87 -2.03 -20.32
C VAL A 213 -8.04 -1.99 -19.34
N GLN A 214 -8.07 -1.01 -18.43
CA GLN A 214 -9.21 -0.83 -17.52
C GLN A 214 -10.48 -0.46 -18.28
N PHE A 215 -10.40 0.47 -19.23
CA PHE A 215 -11.54 0.84 -20.07
C PHE A 215 -12.04 -0.36 -20.88
N THR A 216 -11.12 -1.17 -21.39
CA THR A 216 -11.44 -2.40 -22.13
C THR A 216 -12.08 -3.44 -21.23
N LEU A 217 -11.53 -3.72 -20.04
CA LEU A 217 -12.10 -4.68 -19.08
C LEU A 217 -13.48 -4.22 -18.59
N PHE A 218 -13.65 -2.94 -18.26
CA PHE A 218 -14.94 -2.38 -17.88
C PHE A 218 -15.96 -2.52 -19.01
N ASN A 219 -15.58 -2.22 -20.25
CA ASN A 219 -16.43 -2.44 -21.41
C ASN A 219 -16.71 -3.93 -21.63
N LEU A 220 -15.75 -4.83 -21.45
CA LEU A 220 -15.93 -6.27 -21.60
C LEU A 220 -16.91 -6.81 -20.55
N PHE A 221 -16.73 -6.43 -19.28
CA PHE A 221 -17.66 -6.78 -18.20
C PHE A 221 -19.04 -6.18 -18.44
N SER A 222 -19.14 -4.94 -18.93
CA SER A 222 -20.43 -4.31 -19.22
C SER A 222 -21.12 -4.91 -20.46
N ILE A 223 -20.36 -5.36 -21.46
CA ILE A 223 -20.85 -6.07 -22.65
C ILE A 223 -21.27 -7.50 -22.27
N ASP A 224 -20.47 -8.23 -21.51
CA ASP A 224 -20.80 -9.58 -21.03
C ASP A 224 -22.01 -9.56 -20.08
N PHE A 225 -22.13 -8.52 -19.24
CA PHE A 225 -23.31 -8.33 -18.38
C PHE A 225 -24.57 -8.01 -19.20
N ASN A 226 -24.49 -7.12 -20.19
CA ASN A 226 -25.62 -6.86 -21.10
C ASN A 226 -25.97 -8.10 -21.93
N ARG A 227 -24.98 -8.86 -22.39
CA ARG A 227 -25.17 -10.12 -23.13
C ARG A 227 -25.77 -11.21 -22.26
N TYR A 228 -25.41 -11.28 -20.98
CA TYR A 228 -26.04 -12.17 -20.00
C TYR A 228 -27.50 -11.79 -19.73
N ILE A 229 -27.83 -10.49 -19.58
CA ILE A 229 -29.20 -10.01 -19.46
C ILE A 229 -30.02 -10.31 -20.72
N ASP A 230 -29.46 -10.13 -21.91
CA ASP A 230 -30.14 -10.37 -23.18
C ASP A 230 -30.42 -11.87 -23.42
N ILE A 231 -29.49 -12.74 -23.01
CA ILE A 231 -29.68 -14.20 -22.99
C ILE A 231 -30.77 -14.59 -21.98
N GLN A 232 -30.78 -14.01 -20.78
CA GLN A 232 -31.82 -14.26 -19.78
C GLN A 232 -33.21 -13.79 -20.25
N GLN A 233 -33.31 -12.63 -20.90
CA GLN A 233 -34.56 -12.15 -21.50
C GLN A 233 -35.02 -13.01 -22.68
N THR A 234 -34.09 -13.60 -23.43
CA THR A 234 -34.40 -14.52 -24.53
C THR A 234 -34.90 -15.87 -24.02
N ILE A 235 -34.32 -16.40 -22.93
CA ILE A 235 -34.77 -17.65 -22.27
C ILE A 235 -36.17 -17.48 -21.66
N LEU A 236 -36.43 -16.35 -20.98
CA LEU A 236 -37.76 -16.04 -20.43
C LEU A 236 -38.86 -15.89 -21.51
N LYS A 237 -38.50 -15.47 -22.72
CA LYS A 237 -39.43 -15.44 -23.87
C LYS A 237 -39.70 -16.82 -24.46
N LEU A 238 -38.78 -17.77 -24.31
CA LEU A 238 -38.94 -19.14 -24.81
C LEU A 238 -39.81 -20.00 -23.89
N ASP A 239 -39.74 -19.79 -22.57
CA ASP A 239 -40.62 -20.48 -21.58
C ASP A 239 -42.11 -20.11 -21.72
N HIS A 240 -42.44 -18.97 -22.33
CA HIS A 240 -43.82 -18.57 -22.60
C HIS A 240 -44.40 -19.15 -23.91
N ILE A 241 -43.60 -19.89 -24.70
CA ILE A 241 -43.99 -20.43 -26.02
C ILE A 241 -44.11 -21.96 -26.01
N SER A 242 -43.91 -22.64 -24.87
CA SER A 242 -44.21 -24.07 -24.71
C SER A 242 -45.66 -24.27 -24.21
N PRO A 243 -46.62 -24.69 -25.06
CA PRO A 243 -47.96 -25.12 -24.66
C PRO A 243 -47.97 -26.50 -23.97
#